data_AF-A0A3B5YSM7-F1
#
_entry.id   AF-A0A3B5YSM7-F1
#
_cell.length_a   1.000
_cell.length_b   1.000
_cell.length_c   1.000
_cell.angle_alpha   90.00
_cell.angle_beta   90.00
_cell.angle_gamma   90.00
#
_symmetry.space_group_name_H-M   'P 1'
#
loop_
_entity.id
_entity.type
_entity.pdbx_description
1 polymer ?
#
loop_
_entity_poly.entity_id
_entity_poly.type
_entity_poly.pdbx_seq_one_letter_code
_entity_poly.pdbx_strand_id
1 'polypeptide(L)'
;MKEEKVNQERTRKEAENSVLHATTVNSIGVKSELPGIKVFADSIALEAESRRRALHDQVPSNIYLSKEYSQYGRQIGKSIGKLTPTTDSVKTRASELIEALDGQDCPRPIACRLFADKMISIVKSRNTKDKTFGPLAFACGYVMLLVTNQVPDAMDYLLAEFHKVCMYTVPKHLHALNAQARNSDYYRLIGYQEEDEKPQSTESYLVNVVAYVKLYAAMIQMAGFALHKKYGSQFMKILDVISRRFIPALKEQGVKVQAEAISSLQNYLNDKVYLEEPEGRYLAQHLLSKVFICEDEHRMATSAPVSSRE
;
A
#
# COMPACT_ATOMS: atom_id res chain seq x y z
N MET A 1 -15.84 25.07 41.88
CA MET A 1 -16.03 23.65 42.25
C MET A 1 -17.30 22.98 41.71
N LYS A 2 -18.50 23.60 41.73
CA LYS A 2 -19.70 23.03 41.07
C LYS A 2 -19.78 23.31 39.56
N GLU A 3 -19.36 24.49 39.11
CA GLU A 3 -19.38 24.87 37.68
C GLU A 3 -18.32 24.14 36.83
N GLU A 4 -17.12 23.89 37.37
CA GLU A 4 -16.09 23.09 36.68
C GLU A 4 -16.54 21.65 36.40
N LYS A 5 -17.23 21.01 37.35
CA LYS A 5 -17.74 19.65 37.16
C LYS A 5 -18.82 19.60 36.08
N VAL A 6 -19.70 20.61 36.02
CA VAL A 6 -20.74 20.70 34.98
C VAL A 6 -20.12 20.94 33.60
N ASN A 7 -19.06 21.76 33.52
CA ASN A 7 -18.39 22.04 32.25
C ASN A 7 -17.57 20.82 31.75
N GLN A 8 -16.96 20.07 32.66
CA GLN A 8 -16.21 18.85 32.35
C GLN A 8 -17.12 17.69 31.91
N GLU A 9 -18.34 17.62 32.45
CA GLU A 9 -19.32 16.61 32.06
C GLU A 9 -20.03 16.96 30.73
N ARG A 10 -20.19 18.25 30.43
CA ARG A 10 -20.70 18.73 29.15
C ARG A 10 -19.71 18.49 28.00
N THR A 11 -18.43 18.77 28.22
CA THR A 11 -17.36 18.46 27.24
C THR A 11 -17.17 16.96 27.03
N ARG A 12 -17.40 16.13 28.05
CA ARG A 12 -17.38 14.67 27.92
C ARG A 12 -18.54 14.14 27.06
N LYS A 13 -19.75 14.67 27.27
CA LYS A 13 -20.94 14.34 26.46
C LYS A 13 -20.84 14.84 25.02
N GLU A 14 -20.23 16.00 24.79
CA GLU A 14 -19.95 16.53 23.44
C GLU A 14 -18.87 15.70 22.73
N ALA A 15 -17.85 15.23 23.45
CA ALA A 15 -16.86 14.30 22.91
C ALA A 15 -17.47 12.94 22.56
N GLU A 16 -18.31 12.36 23.43
CA GLU A 16 -19.03 11.10 23.18
C GLU A 16 -20.00 11.22 22.00
N ASN A 17 -20.72 12.34 21.87
CA ASN A 17 -21.60 12.60 20.72
C ASN A 17 -20.80 12.83 19.42
N SER A 18 -19.63 13.46 19.48
CA SER A 18 -18.76 13.63 18.30
C SER A 18 -18.17 12.29 17.82
N VAL A 19 -17.83 11.39 18.75
CA VAL A 19 -17.36 10.03 18.45
C VAL A 19 -18.49 9.17 17.90
N LEU A 20 -19.69 9.24 18.47
CA LEU A 20 -20.89 8.58 17.92
C LEU A 20 -21.24 9.11 16.53
N HIS A 21 -21.19 10.42 16.30
CA HIS A 21 -21.50 11.01 15.00
C HIS A 21 -20.44 10.65 13.93
N ALA A 22 -19.15 10.64 14.30
CA ALA A 22 -18.08 10.16 13.43
C ALA A 22 -18.16 8.64 13.16
N THR A 23 -18.78 7.87 14.05
CA THR A 23 -19.05 6.43 13.86
C THR A 23 -20.32 6.19 13.03
N THR A 24 -21.18 7.20 12.87
CA THR A 24 -22.48 7.11 12.16
C THR A 24 -22.41 7.61 10.71
N VAL A 25 -21.44 8.47 10.37
CA VAL A 25 -21.21 8.90 8.98
C VAL A 25 -20.36 7.85 8.27
N ASN A 26 -20.94 7.20 7.25
CA ASN A 26 -20.40 6.13 6.39
C ASN A 26 -20.55 4.67 6.85
N SER A 27 -21.73 4.29 7.35
CA SER A 27 -22.18 2.89 7.25
C SER A 27 -23.15 2.71 6.07
N ILE A 28 -22.68 2.90 4.84
CA ILE A 28 -23.27 2.18 3.70
C ILE A 28 -22.72 0.78 3.81
N GLY A 29 -23.43 -0.08 4.54
CA GLY A 29 -23.03 -1.45 4.77
C GLY A 29 -23.00 -2.21 3.45
N VAL A 30 -21.84 -2.28 2.82
CA VAL A 30 -21.56 -3.30 1.81
C VAL A 30 -21.65 -4.64 2.54
N LYS A 31 -22.73 -5.38 2.28
CA LYS A 31 -22.95 -6.71 2.86
C LYS A 31 -21.76 -7.58 2.49
N SER A 32 -21.01 -8.05 3.48
CA SER A 32 -20.03 -9.11 3.24
C SER A 32 -20.77 -10.37 2.80
N GLU A 33 -20.17 -11.12 1.87
CA GLU A 33 -20.69 -12.43 1.42
C GLU A 33 -20.77 -13.46 2.56
N LEU A 34 -20.08 -13.21 3.68
CA LEU A 34 -20.08 -14.07 4.86
C LEU A 34 -21.00 -13.50 5.97
N PRO A 35 -21.96 -14.29 6.49
CA PRO A 35 -22.80 -13.88 7.61
C PRO A 35 -21.99 -13.52 8.85
N GLY A 36 -22.31 -12.40 9.51
CA GLY A 36 -21.68 -12.02 10.78
C GLY A 36 -20.33 -11.30 10.68
N ILE A 37 -19.90 -10.90 9.48
CA ILE A 37 -18.75 -10.01 9.27
C ILE A 37 -19.23 -8.58 9.04
N LYS A 38 -18.62 -7.62 9.75
CA LYS A 38 -18.83 -6.18 9.52
C LYS A 38 -17.66 -5.62 8.72
N VAL A 39 -17.98 -4.91 7.64
CA VAL A 39 -17.01 -4.24 6.77
C VAL A 39 -16.91 -2.77 7.16
N PHE A 40 -15.68 -2.28 7.35
CA PHE A 40 -15.36 -0.88 7.57
C PHE A 40 -14.49 -0.40 6.41
N ALA A 41 -15.09 0.32 5.47
CA ALA A 41 -14.41 0.90 4.31
C ALA A 41 -15.28 1.99 3.69
N ASP A 42 -14.65 2.89 2.94
CA ASP A 42 -15.37 3.81 2.08
C ASP A 42 -15.91 3.10 0.83
N SER A 43 -17.10 3.48 0.36
CA SER A 43 -17.71 2.88 -0.84
C SER A 43 -16.84 3.01 -2.08
N ILE A 44 -16.13 4.14 -2.23
CA ILE A 44 -15.25 4.39 -3.38
C ILE A 44 -14.05 3.42 -3.35
N ALA A 45 -13.52 3.14 -2.17
CA ALA A 45 -12.42 2.19 -2.00
C ALA A 45 -12.85 0.77 -2.36
N LEU A 46 -14.06 0.35 -1.94
CA LEU A 46 -14.62 -0.97 -2.26
C LEU A 46 -14.96 -1.12 -3.74
N GLU A 47 -15.45 -0.06 -4.39
CA GLU A 47 -15.70 -0.07 -5.83
C GLU A 47 -14.39 -0.16 -6.63
N ALA A 48 -13.37 0.61 -6.24
CA ALA A 48 -12.06 0.55 -6.86
C ALA A 48 -11.40 -0.83 -6.68
N GLU A 49 -11.53 -1.44 -5.51
CA GLU A 49 -11.07 -2.82 -5.28
C GLU A 49 -11.80 -3.81 -6.20
N SER A 50 -13.13 -3.73 -6.27
CA SER A 50 -13.96 -4.64 -7.07
C SER A 50 -13.63 -4.53 -8.57
N ARG A 51 -13.47 -3.32 -9.10
CA ARG A 51 -13.09 -3.11 -10.51
C ARG A 51 -11.73 -3.71 -10.84
N ARG A 52 -10.74 -3.50 -9.97
CA ARG A 52 -9.38 -4.05 -10.15
C ARG A 52 -9.34 -5.56 -10.04
N ARG A 53 -10.12 -6.13 -9.11
CA ARG A 53 -10.30 -7.59 -9.03
C ARG A 53 -10.92 -8.14 -10.30
N ALA A 54 -11.98 -7.52 -10.82
CA ALA A 54 -12.62 -7.95 -12.05
C ALA A 54 -11.67 -7.91 -13.26
N LEU A 55 -10.82 -6.88 -13.38
CA LEU A 55 -9.78 -6.81 -14.41
C LEU A 55 -8.75 -7.95 -14.25
N HIS A 56 -8.32 -8.19 -13.03
CA HIS A 56 -7.32 -9.19 -12.69
C HIS A 56 -7.80 -10.62 -12.97
N ASP A 57 -9.06 -10.92 -12.67
CA ASP A 57 -9.70 -12.22 -12.89
C ASP A 57 -9.95 -12.54 -14.37
N GLN A 58 -9.80 -11.56 -15.29
CA GLN A 58 -9.83 -11.83 -16.73
C GLN A 58 -8.67 -12.74 -17.18
N VAL A 59 -7.57 -12.76 -16.42
CA VAL A 59 -6.47 -13.70 -16.66
C VAL A 59 -6.67 -14.92 -15.74
N PRO A 60 -6.82 -16.14 -16.29
CA PRO A 60 -7.06 -17.33 -15.50
C PRO A 60 -5.98 -17.53 -14.42
N SER A 61 -6.39 -17.87 -13.20
CA SER A 61 -5.46 -18.08 -12.09
C SER A 61 -4.45 -19.19 -12.39
N ASN A 62 -4.83 -20.20 -13.15
CA ASN A 62 -4.00 -21.34 -13.56
C ASN A 62 -3.07 -21.06 -14.75
N ILE A 63 -2.92 -19.79 -15.17
CA ILE A 63 -2.09 -19.41 -16.33
C ILE A 63 -0.64 -19.91 -16.20
N TYR A 64 -0.14 -20.04 -14.97
CA TYR A 64 1.20 -20.57 -14.66
C TYR A 64 1.38 -22.07 -14.98
N LEU A 65 0.31 -22.82 -15.22
CA LEU A 65 0.37 -24.22 -15.67
C LEU A 65 0.76 -24.32 -17.16
N SER A 66 0.52 -23.27 -17.95
CA SER A 66 1.05 -23.18 -19.29
C SER A 66 2.58 -23.12 -19.23
N LYS A 67 3.25 -24.06 -19.89
CA LYS A 67 4.71 -24.12 -19.93
C LYS A 67 5.32 -22.83 -20.47
N GLU A 68 4.68 -22.25 -21.48
CA GLU A 68 5.06 -21.00 -22.12
C GLU A 68 5.00 -19.83 -21.13
N TYR A 69 3.83 -19.55 -20.53
CA TYR A 69 3.67 -18.45 -19.60
C TYR A 69 4.42 -18.65 -18.28
N SER A 70 4.64 -19.90 -17.87
CA SER A 70 5.52 -20.23 -16.75
C SER A 70 6.98 -19.89 -17.04
N GLN A 71 7.47 -20.16 -18.25
CA GLN A 71 8.79 -19.73 -18.68
C GLN A 71 8.90 -18.21 -18.73
N TYR A 72 7.88 -17.54 -19.26
CA TYR A 72 7.80 -16.08 -19.30
C TYR A 72 7.82 -15.44 -17.90
N GLY A 73 6.97 -15.93 -17.00
CA GLY A 73 6.94 -15.49 -15.60
C GLY A 73 8.27 -15.73 -14.86
N ARG A 74 9.02 -16.78 -15.23
CA ARG A 74 10.38 -17.01 -14.71
C ARG A 74 11.39 -15.99 -15.24
N GLN A 75 11.27 -15.53 -16.49
CA GLN A 75 12.15 -14.48 -17.03
C GLN A 75 11.91 -13.16 -16.30
N ILE A 76 10.65 -12.75 -16.14
CA ILE A 76 10.24 -11.60 -15.32
C ILE A 76 10.81 -11.74 -13.90
N GLY A 77 10.58 -12.90 -13.26
CA GLY A 77 11.08 -13.19 -11.92
C GLY A 77 12.60 -13.12 -11.80
N LYS A 78 13.35 -13.52 -12.83
CA LYS A 78 14.82 -13.39 -12.86
C LYS A 78 15.26 -11.92 -12.92
N SER A 79 14.58 -11.09 -13.71
CA SER A 79 14.90 -9.65 -13.78
C SER A 79 14.66 -8.99 -12.42
N ILE A 80 13.50 -9.24 -11.80
CA ILE A 80 13.14 -8.73 -10.47
C ILE A 80 14.09 -9.28 -9.38
N GLY A 81 14.44 -10.57 -9.45
CA GLY A 81 15.33 -11.21 -8.47
C GLY A 81 16.74 -10.62 -8.43
N LYS A 82 17.21 -10.02 -9.53
CA LYS A 82 18.50 -9.32 -9.63
C LYS A 82 18.44 -7.87 -9.19
N LEU A 83 17.26 -7.34 -8.87
CA LEU A 83 17.10 -5.95 -8.46
C LEU A 83 17.88 -5.67 -7.18
N THR A 84 18.64 -4.58 -7.20
CA THR A 84 19.39 -4.05 -6.05
C THR A 84 19.01 -2.59 -5.83
N PRO A 85 19.24 -2.03 -4.63
CA PRO A 85 18.95 -0.63 -4.31
C PRO A 85 19.92 0.38 -4.94
N THR A 86 20.21 0.24 -6.23
CA THR A 86 21.06 1.17 -6.99
C THR A 86 20.33 1.73 -8.19
N THR A 87 20.66 2.97 -8.56
CA THR A 87 20.05 3.68 -9.70
C THR A 87 20.20 2.88 -11.00
N ASP A 88 21.37 2.32 -11.26
CA ASP A 88 21.66 1.57 -12.49
C ASP A 88 20.89 0.26 -12.54
N SER A 89 20.79 -0.43 -11.40
CA SER A 89 19.98 -1.65 -11.29
C SER A 89 18.51 -1.33 -11.58
N VAL A 90 17.95 -0.32 -10.91
CA VAL A 90 16.55 0.11 -11.13
C VAL A 90 16.28 0.45 -12.59
N LYS A 91 17.12 1.29 -13.22
CA LYS A 91 16.96 1.66 -14.64
C LYS A 91 17.01 0.45 -15.55
N THR A 92 18.03 -0.38 -15.39
CA THR A 92 18.23 -1.55 -16.26
C THR A 92 17.09 -2.54 -16.09
N ARG A 93 16.66 -2.83 -14.86
CA ARG A 93 15.54 -3.75 -14.61
C ARG A 93 14.21 -3.16 -15.12
N ALA A 94 13.98 -1.86 -14.95
CA ALA A 94 12.79 -1.20 -15.49
C ALA A 94 12.73 -1.32 -17.02
N SER A 95 13.83 -1.04 -17.74
CA SER A 95 13.88 -1.18 -19.20
C SER A 95 13.57 -2.61 -19.65
N GLU A 96 14.20 -3.63 -19.06
CA GLU A 96 13.92 -5.03 -19.39
C GLU A 96 12.45 -5.42 -19.13
N LEU A 97 11.86 -4.89 -18.06
CA LEU A 97 10.47 -5.16 -17.71
C LEU A 97 9.48 -4.36 -18.57
N ILE A 98 9.87 -3.21 -19.11
CA ILE A 98 9.08 -2.46 -20.09
C ILE A 98 9.06 -3.21 -21.42
N GLU A 99 10.19 -3.79 -21.83
CA GLU A 99 10.29 -4.65 -23.02
C GLU A 99 9.50 -5.94 -22.83
N ALA A 100 9.68 -6.66 -21.72
CA ALA A 100 8.79 -7.79 -21.39
C ALA A 100 7.32 -7.37 -21.19
N LEU A 101 7.11 -6.08 -21.00
CA LEU A 101 5.84 -5.41 -21.09
C LEU A 101 5.06 -5.73 -22.37
N ASP A 102 5.77 -5.56 -23.48
CA ASP A 102 5.38 -4.82 -24.68
C ASP A 102 4.22 -5.42 -25.49
N GLY A 103 3.91 -6.69 -25.26
CA GLY A 103 2.85 -7.42 -25.93
C GLY A 103 3.34 -8.28 -27.10
N GLN A 104 4.63 -8.28 -27.42
CA GLN A 104 5.21 -9.02 -28.55
C GLN A 104 5.31 -10.52 -28.25
N ASP A 105 5.92 -10.88 -27.13
CA ASP A 105 6.17 -12.29 -26.76
C ASP A 105 5.08 -12.89 -25.86
N CYS A 106 4.25 -12.05 -25.24
CA CYS A 106 3.21 -12.47 -24.31
C CYS A 106 2.05 -11.47 -24.35
N PRO A 107 0.78 -11.91 -24.43
CA PRO A 107 -0.35 -10.99 -24.39
C PRO A 107 -0.29 -10.07 -23.17
N ARG A 108 -0.43 -8.76 -23.39
CA ARG A 108 -0.23 -7.73 -22.36
C ARG A 108 -0.98 -7.98 -21.04
N PRO A 109 -2.27 -8.38 -21.02
CA PRO A 109 -2.96 -8.73 -19.76
C PRO A 109 -2.22 -9.81 -18.95
N ILE A 110 -1.72 -10.85 -19.62
CA ILE A 110 -0.96 -11.95 -18.99
C ILE A 110 0.40 -11.43 -18.50
N ALA A 111 1.12 -10.67 -19.32
CA ALA A 111 2.41 -10.09 -18.94
C ALA A 111 2.30 -9.16 -17.72
N CYS A 112 1.31 -8.25 -17.71
CA CYS A 112 1.01 -7.37 -16.58
C CYS A 112 0.64 -8.17 -15.32
N ARG A 113 -0.18 -9.21 -15.46
CA ARG A 113 -0.58 -10.10 -14.37
C ARG A 113 0.62 -10.83 -13.75
N LEU A 114 1.52 -11.37 -14.57
CA LEU A 114 2.72 -12.06 -14.14
C LEU A 114 3.74 -11.10 -13.50
N PHE A 115 3.89 -9.90 -14.08
CA PHE A 115 4.71 -8.84 -13.50
C PHE A 115 4.24 -8.44 -12.11
N ALA A 116 2.94 -8.15 -11.94
CA ALA A 116 2.37 -7.82 -10.65
C ALA A 116 2.59 -8.94 -9.62
N ASP A 117 2.28 -10.19 -9.98
CA ASP A 117 2.52 -11.36 -9.13
C ASP A 117 3.98 -11.45 -8.66
N LYS A 118 4.93 -11.28 -9.59
CA LYS A 118 6.36 -11.42 -9.29
C LYS A 118 6.91 -10.27 -8.47
N MET A 119 6.44 -9.04 -8.71
CA MET A 119 6.83 -7.89 -7.90
C MET A 119 6.34 -8.04 -6.45
N ILE A 120 5.10 -8.49 -6.24
CA ILE A 120 4.54 -8.69 -4.90
C ILE A 120 5.14 -9.91 -4.20
N SER A 121 5.48 -10.96 -4.96
CA SER A 121 6.15 -12.16 -4.44
C SER A 121 7.49 -11.88 -3.76
N ILE A 122 8.10 -10.71 -3.98
CA ILE A 122 9.36 -10.35 -3.32
C ILE A 122 9.25 -10.35 -1.79
N VAL A 123 8.06 -10.03 -1.25
CA VAL A 123 7.75 -10.07 0.19
C VAL A 123 7.88 -11.48 0.74
N LYS A 124 7.55 -12.51 -0.06
CA LYS A 124 7.66 -13.92 0.34
C LYS A 124 9.07 -14.48 0.11
N SER A 125 9.80 -13.96 -0.88
CA SER A 125 11.11 -14.51 -1.26
C SER A 125 12.31 -13.86 -0.57
N ARG A 126 12.11 -12.79 0.21
CA ARG A 126 13.18 -12.04 0.89
C ARG A 126 12.96 -12.01 2.40
N ASN A 127 14.03 -11.80 3.15
CA ASN A 127 13.92 -11.54 4.58
C ASN A 127 13.43 -10.10 4.81
N THR A 128 12.14 -9.95 5.10
CA THR A 128 11.48 -8.65 5.28
C THR A 128 11.74 -8.00 6.64
N LYS A 129 12.33 -8.75 7.59
CA LYS A 129 12.69 -8.25 8.93
C LYS A 129 14.05 -7.54 8.94
N ASP A 130 14.91 -7.82 7.97
CA ASP A 130 16.24 -7.21 7.86
C ASP A 130 16.16 -5.76 7.34
N LYS A 131 17.11 -4.92 7.77
CA LYS A 131 17.26 -3.52 7.37
C LYS A 131 17.41 -3.34 5.85
N THR A 132 17.87 -4.38 5.14
CA THR A 132 18.02 -4.35 3.68
C THR A 132 16.69 -4.30 2.92
N PHE A 133 15.58 -4.71 3.54
CA PHE A 133 14.28 -4.73 2.86
C PHE A 133 13.74 -3.33 2.56
N GLY A 134 14.00 -2.33 3.42
CA GLY A 134 13.56 -0.95 3.19
C GLY A 134 14.09 -0.37 1.87
N PRO A 135 15.42 -0.32 1.68
CA PRO A 135 16.04 0.10 0.42
C PRO A 135 15.58 -0.72 -0.79
N LEU A 136 15.41 -2.04 -0.64
CA LEU A 136 14.90 -2.90 -1.72
C LEU A 136 13.45 -2.58 -2.09
N ALA A 137 12.59 -2.30 -1.09
CA ALA A 137 11.20 -1.90 -1.33
C ALA A 137 11.13 -0.59 -2.11
N PHE A 138 12.00 0.39 -1.80
CA PHE A 138 12.12 1.60 -2.62
C PHE A 138 12.57 1.31 -4.04
N ALA A 139 13.59 0.48 -4.24
CA ALA A 139 14.01 0.07 -5.58
C ALA A 139 12.86 -0.57 -6.36
N CYS A 140 12.10 -1.47 -5.73
CA CYS A 140 10.91 -2.07 -6.31
C CYS A 140 9.84 -1.03 -6.66
N GLY A 141 9.59 -0.08 -5.75
CA GLY A 141 8.64 1.00 -5.96
C GLY A 141 8.99 1.87 -7.16
N TYR A 142 10.27 2.20 -7.35
CA TYR A 142 10.71 2.93 -8.56
C TYR A 142 10.56 2.09 -9.83
N VAL A 143 10.88 0.79 -9.80
CA VAL A 143 10.65 -0.09 -10.96
C VAL A 143 9.17 -0.13 -11.30
N MET A 144 8.28 -0.33 -10.31
CA MET A 144 6.83 -0.30 -10.52
C MET A 144 6.40 1.04 -11.15
N LEU A 145 6.87 2.17 -10.63
CA LEU A 145 6.51 3.48 -11.16
C LEU A 145 6.99 3.68 -12.60
N LEU A 146 8.26 3.37 -12.90
CA LEU A 146 8.83 3.53 -14.24
C LEU A 146 8.13 2.62 -15.26
N VAL A 147 7.87 1.36 -14.90
CA VAL A 147 7.14 0.42 -15.75
C VAL A 147 5.72 0.91 -15.99
N THR A 148 4.99 1.29 -14.93
CA THR A 148 3.59 1.75 -15.07
C THR A 148 3.46 3.08 -15.80
N ASN A 149 4.50 3.92 -15.80
CA ASN A 149 4.54 5.12 -16.63
C ASN A 149 4.56 4.79 -18.13
N GLN A 150 5.32 3.78 -18.53
CA GLN A 150 5.39 3.33 -19.92
C GLN A 150 4.30 2.32 -20.28
N VAL A 151 3.73 1.65 -19.28
CA VAL A 151 2.74 0.58 -19.40
C VAL A 151 1.60 0.83 -18.40
N PRO A 152 0.69 1.78 -18.68
CA PRO A 152 -0.35 2.18 -17.72
C PRO A 152 -1.23 1.03 -17.24
N ASP A 153 -1.54 0.07 -18.11
CA ASP A 153 -2.34 -1.12 -17.80
C ASP A 153 -1.78 -1.91 -16.61
N ALA A 154 -0.46 -1.92 -16.42
CA ALA A 154 0.19 -2.67 -15.34
C ALA A 154 -0.18 -2.14 -13.95
N MET A 155 -0.61 -0.88 -13.82
CA MET A 155 -0.94 -0.27 -12.54
C MET A 155 -2.15 -0.96 -11.88
N ASP A 156 -3.22 -1.22 -12.63
CA ASP A 156 -4.40 -1.85 -12.05
C ASP A 156 -4.15 -3.32 -11.67
N TYR A 157 -3.30 -4.05 -12.40
CA TYR A 157 -2.86 -5.39 -12.01
C TYR A 157 -2.01 -5.37 -10.73
N LEU A 158 -1.09 -4.39 -10.59
CA LEU A 158 -0.31 -4.20 -9.35
C LEU A 158 -1.22 -3.92 -8.17
N LEU A 159 -2.15 -2.98 -8.31
CA LEU A 159 -3.09 -2.62 -7.26
C LEU A 159 -4.02 -3.78 -6.91
N ALA A 160 -4.51 -4.54 -7.90
CA ALA A 160 -5.28 -5.75 -7.66
C ALA A 160 -4.50 -6.78 -6.82
N GLU A 161 -3.22 -7.00 -7.13
CA GLU A 161 -2.37 -7.90 -6.35
C GLU A 161 -2.10 -7.38 -4.93
N PHE A 162 -1.81 -6.09 -4.75
CA PHE A 162 -1.67 -5.48 -3.42
C PHE A 162 -2.94 -5.67 -2.58
N HIS A 163 -4.11 -5.36 -3.13
CA HIS A 163 -5.39 -5.50 -2.43
C HIS A 163 -5.71 -6.95 -2.08
N LYS A 164 -5.32 -7.89 -2.95
CA LYS A 164 -5.48 -9.33 -2.73
C LYS A 164 -4.64 -9.84 -1.56
N VAL A 165 -3.37 -9.40 -1.46
CA VAL A 165 -2.46 -9.89 -0.41
C VAL A 165 -2.55 -9.09 0.89
N CYS A 166 -3.06 -7.85 0.85
CA CYS A 166 -3.13 -6.99 2.03
C CYS A 166 -4.33 -6.03 1.95
N MET A 167 -5.38 -6.31 2.72
CA MET A 167 -6.60 -5.48 2.74
C MET A 167 -6.34 -4.01 3.12
N TYR A 168 -5.28 -3.74 3.88
CA TYR A 168 -4.96 -2.40 4.37
C TYR A 168 -4.42 -1.48 3.26
N THR A 169 -4.13 -2.03 2.08
CA THR A 169 -3.85 -1.25 0.87
C THR A 169 -5.14 -0.73 0.20
N VAL A 170 -6.32 -1.26 0.57
CA VAL A 170 -7.68 -0.77 0.20
C VAL A 170 -8.23 0.24 1.22
N PRO A 171 -7.45 0.64 2.23
CA PRO A 171 -7.94 1.01 3.58
C PRO A 171 -9.29 0.40 4.03
N LYS A 172 -9.41 -0.93 4.04
CA LYS A 172 -10.58 -1.61 4.63
C LYS A 172 -10.22 -2.43 5.87
N HIS A 173 -11.19 -2.61 6.76
CA HIS A 173 -11.10 -3.52 7.90
C HIS A 173 -12.33 -4.41 7.99
N LEU A 174 -12.12 -5.70 8.27
CA LEU A 174 -13.17 -6.70 8.41
C LEU A 174 -13.21 -7.17 9.86
N HIS A 175 -14.38 -7.14 10.48
CA HIS A 175 -14.56 -7.47 11.88
C HIS A 175 -15.61 -8.58 12.07
N ALA A 176 -15.21 -9.70 12.67
CA ALA A 176 -16.13 -10.76 13.03
C ALA A 176 -16.96 -10.37 14.27
N LEU A 177 -18.29 -10.31 14.11
CA LEU A 177 -19.22 -9.85 15.15
C LEU A 177 -19.45 -10.87 16.27
N ASN A 178 -19.13 -12.15 16.04
CA ASN A 178 -19.31 -13.22 17.01
C ASN A 178 -18.25 -14.33 16.81
N ALA A 179 -18.22 -15.29 17.74
CA ALA A 179 -17.26 -16.40 17.69
C ALA A 179 -17.47 -17.32 16.47
N GLN A 180 -18.74 -17.53 16.07
CA GLN A 180 -19.07 -18.37 14.91
C GLN A 180 -18.50 -17.81 13.60
N ALA A 181 -18.56 -16.49 13.43
CA ALA A 181 -18.01 -15.80 12.28
C ALA A 181 -16.48 -15.68 12.31
N ARG A 182 -15.84 -15.93 13.46
CA ARG A 182 -14.38 -15.85 13.64
C ARG A 182 -13.73 -17.22 13.47
N ASN A 183 -13.91 -17.78 12.28
CA ASN A 183 -13.44 -19.11 11.90
C ASN A 183 -12.24 -19.03 10.91
N SER A 184 -11.83 -20.17 10.37
CA SER A 184 -10.75 -20.25 9.36
C SER A 184 -11.03 -19.40 8.12
N ASP A 185 -12.28 -19.37 7.65
CA ASP A 185 -12.68 -18.56 6.49
C ASP A 185 -12.48 -17.07 6.75
N TYR A 186 -12.79 -16.60 7.96
CA TYR A 186 -12.51 -15.22 8.36
C TYR A 186 -11.01 -14.92 8.36
N TYR A 187 -10.18 -15.80 8.92
CA TYR A 187 -8.72 -15.58 8.93
C TYR A 187 -8.15 -15.54 7.51
N ARG A 188 -8.60 -16.44 6.63
CA ARG A 188 -8.24 -16.42 5.20
C ARG A 188 -8.71 -15.14 4.52
N LEU A 189 -9.94 -14.70 4.79
CA LEU A 189 -10.51 -13.47 4.24
C LEU A 189 -9.70 -12.24 4.65
N ILE A 190 -9.15 -12.22 5.87
CA ILE A 190 -8.33 -11.10 6.33
C ILE A 190 -6.85 -11.20 5.92
N GLY A 191 -6.46 -12.25 5.20
CA GLY A 191 -5.13 -12.41 4.61
C GLY A 191 -4.16 -13.30 5.40
N TYR A 192 -4.63 -14.02 6.43
CA TYR A 192 -3.81 -15.09 7.02
C TYR A 192 -3.62 -16.18 5.99
N GLN A 193 -2.40 -16.72 5.95
CA GLN A 193 -2.06 -17.86 5.11
C GLN A 193 -2.10 -19.15 5.93
N GLU A 194 -2.23 -20.28 5.24
CA GLU A 194 -2.04 -21.60 5.83
C GLU A 194 -0.59 -22.01 5.54
N GLU A 195 0.16 -22.36 6.59
CA GLU A 195 1.54 -22.87 6.53
C GLU A 195 1.51 -24.31 7.07
N ASP A 196 1.93 -25.29 6.27
CA ASP A 196 2.00 -26.71 6.67
C ASP A 196 0.70 -27.25 7.31
N GLU A 197 -0.44 -26.99 6.65
CA GLU A 197 -1.79 -27.38 7.10
C GLU A 197 -2.19 -26.79 8.47
N LYS A 198 -1.45 -25.78 8.95
CA LYS A 198 -1.73 -25.03 10.16
C LYS A 198 -1.94 -23.55 9.86
N PRO A 199 -2.77 -22.86 10.64
CA PRO A 199 -2.92 -21.43 10.49
C PRO A 199 -1.59 -20.73 10.84
N GLN A 200 -1.17 -19.81 9.96
CA GLN A 200 -0.02 -18.93 10.20
C GLN A 200 -0.16 -18.22 11.56
N SER A 201 0.96 -18.05 12.27
CA SER A 201 0.96 -17.28 13.52
C SER A 201 0.64 -15.81 13.28
N THR A 202 0.00 -15.16 14.26
CA THR A 202 -0.28 -13.71 14.19
C THR A 202 0.99 -12.87 14.01
N GLU A 203 2.12 -13.29 14.59
CA GLU A 203 3.40 -12.61 14.39
C GLU A 203 3.84 -12.68 12.91
N SER A 204 3.80 -13.86 12.32
CA SER A 204 4.17 -14.06 10.90
C SER A 204 3.21 -13.30 9.96
N TYR A 205 1.91 -13.32 10.25
CA TYR A 205 0.92 -12.52 9.53
C TYR A 205 1.24 -11.02 9.57
N LEU A 206 1.55 -10.47 10.75
CA LEU A 206 1.84 -9.04 10.88
C LEU A 206 3.15 -8.64 10.20
N VAL A 207 4.16 -9.51 10.19
CA VAL A 207 5.39 -9.31 9.42
C VAL A 207 5.06 -9.16 7.93
N ASN A 208 4.17 -10.00 7.40
CA ASN A 208 3.70 -9.90 6.02
C ASN A 208 2.94 -8.58 5.77
N VAL A 209 2.00 -8.23 6.65
CA VAL A 209 1.24 -6.97 6.54
C VAL A 209 2.18 -5.76 6.49
N VAL A 210 3.15 -5.68 7.42
CA VAL A 210 4.14 -4.60 7.45
C VAL A 210 4.95 -4.57 6.16
N ALA A 211 5.39 -5.72 5.64
CA ALA A 211 6.16 -5.79 4.42
C ALA A 211 5.37 -5.36 3.17
N TYR A 212 4.12 -5.79 3.02
CA TYR A 212 3.26 -5.38 1.91
C TYR A 212 2.93 -3.89 1.97
N VAL A 213 2.61 -3.35 3.14
CA VAL A 213 2.34 -1.91 3.31
C VAL A 213 3.61 -1.09 3.04
N LYS A 214 4.79 -1.55 3.46
CA LYS A 214 6.07 -0.91 3.12
C LYS A 214 6.31 -0.88 1.60
N LEU A 215 6.10 -1.99 0.91
CA LEU A 215 6.25 -2.07 -0.55
C LEU A 215 5.24 -1.19 -1.29
N TYR A 216 3.99 -1.17 -0.82
CA TYR A 216 2.93 -0.30 -1.36
C TYR A 216 3.27 1.19 -1.16
N ALA A 217 3.68 1.58 0.04
CA ALA A 217 4.09 2.95 0.36
C ALA A 217 5.30 3.40 -0.49
N ALA A 218 6.23 2.48 -0.74
CA ALA A 218 7.37 2.74 -1.63
C ALA A 218 6.94 2.97 -3.08
N MET A 219 5.98 2.19 -3.61
CA MET A 219 5.43 2.38 -4.95
C MET A 219 4.77 3.75 -5.12
N ILE A 220 3.88 4.13 -4.18
CA ILE A 220 3.21 5.43 -4.24
C ILE A 220 4.12 6.60 -3.84
N GLN A 221 5.36 6.32 -3.40
CA GLN A 221 6.37 7.28 -2.92
C GLN A 221 5.88 8.20 -1.78
N MET A 222 4.85 7.78 -1.06
CA MET A 222 4.18 8.56 -0.03
C MET A 222 4.26 7.81 1.31
N ALA A 223 4.98 8.42 2.26
CA ALA A 223 5.07 8.03 3.66
C ALA A 223 5.34 9.29 4.50
N GLY A 224 5.37 9.18 5.84
CA GLY A 224 5.39 10.32 6.78
C GLY A 224 6.19 11.55 6.33
N PHE A 225 7.45 11.37 5.90
CA PHE A 225 8.30 12.45 5.36
C PHE A 225 7.72 13.17 4.13
N ALA A 226 7.28 12.40 3.13
CA ALA A 226 6.68 12.95 1.93
C ALA A 226 5.33 13.65 2.22
N LEU A 227 4.52 13.07 3.11
CA LEU A 227 3.24 13.63 3.54
C LEU A 227 3.44 14.96 4.28
N HIS A 228 4.39 15.00 5.21
CA HIS A 228 4.74 16.23 5.92
C HIS A 228 5.24 17.31 4.95
N LYS A 229 6.17 16.97 4.05
CA LYS A 229 6.70 17.91 3.07
C LYS A 229 5.62 18.48 2.15
N LYS A 230 4.64 17.66 1.74
CA LYS A 230 3.58 18.07 0.80
C LYS A 230 2.41 18.81 1.47
N TYR A 231 1.99 18.37 2.66
CA TYR A 231 0.75 18.84 3.29
C TYR A 231 0.96 19.62 4.59
N GLY A 232 2.18 19.67 5.12
CA GLY A 232 2.58 20.49 6.27
C GLY A 232 1.63 20.36 7.46
N SER A 233 0.99 21.47 7.81
CA SER A 233 0.09 21.57 8.97
C SER A 233 -1.12 20.63 8.89
N GLN A 234 -1.61 20.26 7.70
CA GLN A 234 -2.73 19.33 7.57
C GLN A 234 -2.32 17.91 7.96
N PHE A 235 -1.11 17.49 7.57
CA PHE A 235 -0.58 16.21 8.02
C PHE A 235 -0.36 16.20 9.53
N MET A 236 0.12 17.30 10.10
CA MET A 236 0.27 17.44 11.55
C MET A 236 -1.05 17.32 12.31
N LYS A 237 -2.17 17.81 11.77
CA LYS A 237 -3.49 17.60 12.38
C LYS A 237 -3.88 16.12 12.42
N ILE A 238 -3.57 15.36 11.38
CA ILE A 238 -3.81 13.91 11.34
C ILE A 238 -2.96 13.22 12.42
N LEU A 239 -1.67 13.55 12.52
CA LEU A 239 -0.80 13.00 13.56
C LEU A 239 -1.26 13.37 14.97
N ASP A 240 -1.77 14.59 15.16
CA ASP A 240 -2.33 15.05 16.44
C ASP A 240 -3.56 14.22 16.83
N VAL A 241 -4.46 13.94 15.88
CA VAL A 241 -5.61 13.05 16.12
C VAL A 241 -5.14 11.63 16.49
N ILE A 242 -4.16 11.07 15.79
CA ILE A 242 -3.60 9.74 16.11
C ILE A 242 -3.04 9.74 17.55
N SER A 243 -2.23 10.75 17.89
CA SER A 243 -1.59 10.86 19.19
C SER A 243 -2.60 11.04 20.33
N ARG A 244 -3.58 11.94 20.17
CA ARG A 244 -4.51 12.31 21.25
C ARG A 244 -5.72 11.40 21.38
N ARG A 245 -6.13 10.72 20.32
CA ARG A 245 -7.36 9.91 20.30
C ARG A 245 -7.09 8.43 20.14
N PHE A 246 -6.28 8.04 19.17
CA PHE A 246 -6.07 6.62 18.86
C PHE A 246 -5.11 5.93 19.83
N ILE A 247 -3.96 6.53 20.16
CA ILE A 247 -3.02 5.91 21.10
C ILE A 247 -3.64 5.63 22.48
N PRO A 248 -4.36 6.59 23.12
CA PRO A 248 -5.04 6.31 24.39
C PRO A 248 -6.10 5.20 24.26
N ALA A 249 -6.93 5.25 23.22
CA ALA A 249 -7.97 4.23 23.00
C ALA A 249 -7.37 2.83 22.80
N LEU A 250 -6.21 2.72 22.12
CA LEU A 250 -5.51 1.44 21.96
C LEU A 250 -4.94 0.92 23.29
N LYS A 251 -4.43 1.81 24.16
CA LYS A 251 -3.93 1.43 25.49
C LYS A 251 -5.05 0.93 26.40
N GLU A 252 -6.23 1.53 26.33
CA GLU A 252 -7.41 1.12 27.08
C GLU A 252 -7.90 -0.30 26.70
N GLN A 253 -7.62 -0.76 25.48
CA GLN A 253 -7.97 -2.12 25.04
C GLN A 253 -7.09 -3.23 25.66
N GLY A 254 -6.00 -2.89 26.34
CA GLY A 254 -5.18 -3.81 27.14
C GLY A 254 -4.54 -4.96 26.35
N VAL A 255 -4.55 -6.17 26.93
CA VAL A 255 -3.87 -7.40 26.43
C VAL A 255 -4.28 -7.83 25.01
N LYS A 256 -5.38 -7.29 24.47
CA LYS A 256 -5.83 -7.56 23.09
C LYS A 256 -4.96 -6.88 22.02
N VAL A 257 -4.08 -5.96 22.40
CA VAL A 257 -3.25 -5.16 21.48
C VAL A 257 -1.78 -5.41 21.75
N GLN A 258 -0.96 -5.46 20.70
CA GLN A 258 0.50 -5.57 20.82
C GLN A 258 1.08 -4.29 21.43
N ALA A 259 1.52 -4.38 22.69
CA ALA A 259 2.05 -3.25 23.44
C ALA A 259 3.30 -2.67 22.78
N GLU A 260 4.15 -3.52 22.16
CA GLU A 260 5.32 -3.05 21.42
C GLU A 260 4.92 -2.15 20.25
N ALA A 261 3.89 -2.51 19.49
CA ALA A 261 3.43 -1.72 18.34
C ALA A 261 2.90 -0.33 18.75
N ILE A 262 2.17 -0.25 19.87
CA ILE A 262 1.72 1.03 20.43
C ILE A 262 2.93 1.88 20.84
N SER A 263 3.90 1.27 21.53
CA SER A 263 5.13 1.95 21.96
C SER A 263 5.93 2.46 20.76
N SER A 264 6.14 1.62 19.74
CA SER A 264 6.83 2.03 18.51
C SER A 264 6.13 3.19 17.80
N LEU A 265 4.80 3.16 17.69
CA LEU A 265 4.04 4.26 17.09
C LEU A 265 4.15 5.54 17.93
N GLN A 266 4.10 5.43 19.25
CA GLN A 266 4.26 6.57 20.14
C GLN A 266 5.65 7.19 20.03
N ASN A 267 6.71 6.38 20.01
CA ASN A 267 8.08 6.86 19.83
C ASN A 267 8.26 7.53 18.46
N TYR A 268 7.73 6.93 17.39
CA TYR A 268 7.73 7.54 16.05
C TYR A 268 7.16 8.97 16.04
N LEU A 269 6.07 9.20 16.77
CA LEU A 269 5.42 10.52 16.87
C LEU A 269 6.20 11.48 17.76
N ASN A 270 6.67 11.02 18.92
CA ASN A 270 7.41 11.82 19.90
C ASN A 270 8.75 12.30 19.33
N ASP A 271 9.50 11.37 18.75
CA ASP A 271 10.83 11.61 18.17
C ASP A 271 10.73 12.29 16.80
N LYS A 272 9.50 12.47 16.29
CA LYS A 272 9.19 13.10 15.00
C LYS A 272 9.94 12.46 13.84
N VAL A 273 10.05 11.14 13.85
CA VAL A 273 10.72 10.34 12.81
C VAL A 273 10.12 10.60 11.42
N TYR A 274 8.86 11.06 11.34
CA TYR A 274 8.26 11.53 10.08
C TYR A 274 8.94 12.76 9.45
N LEU A 275 9.90 13.42 10.12
CA LEU A 275 10.73 14.48 9.54
C LEU A 275 12.01 13.94 8.90
N GLU A 276 12.38 12.70 9.21
CA GLU A 276 13.57 12.05 8.68
C GLU A 276 13.28 11.45 7.31
N GLU A 277 14.21 11.61 6.37
CA GLU A 277 14.07 11.01 5.05
C GLU A 277 14.24 9.47 5.16
N PRO A 278 13.28 8.67 4.67
CA PRO A 278 13.37 7.22 4.83
C PRO A 278 14.51 6.62 4.02
N GLU A 279 15.16 5.60 4.59
CA GLU A 279 16.25 4.87 3.96
C GLU A 279 15.86 4.33 2.58
N GLY A 280 16.71 4.55 1.57
CA GLY A 280 16.45 4.15 0.18
C GLY A 280 15.76 5.20 -0.67
N ARG A 281 15.23 6.28 -0.08
CA ARG A 281 14.59 7.37 -0.84
C ARG A 281 15.57 8.21 -1.66
N TYR A 282 16.85 8.27 -1.32
CA TYR A 282 17.89 8.99 -2.09
C TYR A 282 17.97 8.56 -3.57
N LEU A 283 17.49 7.35 -3.91
CA LEU A 283 17.32 6.89 -5.29
C LEU A 283 16.40 7.84 -6.10
N ALA A 284 15.39 8.47 -5.48
CA ALA A 284 14.48 9.42 -6.15
C ALA A 284 15.22 10.59 -6.76
N GLN A 285 16.16 11.18 -6.01
CA GLN A 285 16.83 12.41 -6.44
C GLN A 285 17.58 12.21 -7.78
N HIS A 286 18.08 11.00 -8.03
CA HIS A 286 18.84 10.67 -9.23
C HIS A 286 17.97 10.10 -10.36
N LEU A 287 16.85 9.44 -10.03
CA LEU A 287 15.94 8.83 -11.00
C LEU A 287 14.91 9.84 -11.52
N LEU A 288 14.27 10.58 -10.61
CA LEU A 288 13.18 11.49 -10.94
C LEU A 288 13.66 12.82 -11.52
N SER A 289 14.89 13.24 -11.22
CA SER A 289 15.50 14.40 -11.87
C SER A 289 15.68 14.23 -13.37
N LYS A 290 15.66 13.00 -13.92
CA LYS A 290 15.72 12.77 -15.38
C LYS A 290 14.38 12.48 -16.01
N VAL A 291 13.43 11.90 -15.27
CA VAL A 291 12.09 11.56 -15.78
C VAL A 291 11.23 12.82 -15.94
N PHE A 292 11.35 13.80 -15.03
CA PHE A 292 10.57 15.05 -15.10
C PHE A 292 11.24 16.19 -15.87
N ILE A 293 12.51 16.07 -16.29
CA ILE A 293 13.15 17.09 -17.16
C ILE A 293 12.64 16.99 -18.61
N CYS A 294 12.16 15.82 -19.05
CA CYS A 294 11.62 15.67 -20.41
C CYS A 294 10.29 16.42 -20.66
N GLU A 295 9.53 16.78 -19.61
CA GLU A 295 8.28 17.54 -19.79
C GLU A 295 8.51 19.05 -19.99
N ASP A 296 9.60 19.62 -19.46
CA ASP A 296 9.88 21.06 -19.60
C ASP A 296 10.52 21.41 -20.95
N GLU A 297 11.34 20.53 -21.54
CA GLU A 297 11.96 20.78 -22.85
C GLU A 297 10.92 20.76 -23.99
N HIS A 298 9.86 19.95 -23.88
CA HIS A 298 8.76 19.94 -24.88
C HIS A 298 7.80 21.13 -24.74
N ARG A 299 7.64 21.70 -23.53
CA ARG A 299 6.84 22.92 -23.32
C ARG A 299 7.58 24.19 -23.73
N MET A 300 8.91 24.22 -23.60
CA MET A 300 9.74 25.33 -24.08
C MET A 300 9.89 25.33 -25.62
N ALA A 301 9.84 24.17 -26.27
CA ALA A 301 9.95 24.06 -27.73
C ALA A 301 8.69 24.50 -28.50
N THR A 302 7.52 24.59 -27.86
CA THR A 302 6.23 24.93 -28.48
C THR A 302 5.82 26.40 -28.28
N SER A 303 6.65 27.21 -27.63
CA SER A 303 6.41 28.64 -27.41
C SER A 303 7.48 29.53 -28.07
N ALA A 304 7.70 29.34 -29.37
CA ALA A 304 8.40 30.35 -30.17
C ALA A 304 7.45 31.54 -30.43
N PRO A 305 7.86 32.79 -30.16
CA PRO A 305 7.01 33.95 -30.40
C PRO A 305 6.86 34.19 -31.90
N VAL A 306 5.62 34.33 -32.35
CA VAL A 306 5.27 34.83 -33.68
C VAL A 306 5.85 36.24 -33.80
N SER A 307 6.86 36.39 -34.66
CA SER A 307 7.43 37.68 -35.04
C SER A 307 6.41 38.46 -35.86
N SER A 308 5.74 39.41 -35.22
CA SER A 308 5.03 40.50 -35.91
C SER A 308 6.08 41.39 -36.60
N ARG A 309 6.12 41.36 -37.94
CA ARG A 309 6.74 42.44 -38.73
C ARG A 309 5.64 43.09 -39.56
N GLU A 310 5.42 44.38 -39.26
CA GLU A 310 4.98 45.39 -40.22
C GLU A 310 6.04 45.58 -41.32
#